data_AF-A0A7Y2ZWG8-F1
#
_entry.id   AF-A0A7Y2ZWG8-F1
#
_cell.length_a   1.000
_cell.length_b   1.000
_cell.length_c   1.000
_cell.angle_alpha   90.00
_cell.angle_beta   90.00
_cell.angle_gamma   90.00
#
_symmetry.space_group_name_H-M   'P 1'
#
loop_
_entity.id
_entity.type
_entity.pdbx_description
1 polymer ?
#
loop_
_entity_poly.entity_id
_entity_poly.type
_entity_poly.pdbx_seq_one_letter_code
_entity_poly.pdbx_strand_id
1 'polypeptide(L)'
;MEREPVPNNQNADRVLQKLIHLACRLGASGAKVISTEHISLEDKLADLCREPRCENYGLSLSCPPHVSGPSRLRKLLKSYKYAIAIKIDIPLAVLLSTERKDIMKLLHEIVADVEQTAFKTGYLNSRSFAGGSCKEIFCHDFV
;
A
#
# COMPACT_ATOMS: atom_id res chain seq x y z
N MET A 1 16.01 3.14 -31.07
CA MET A 1 15.46 2.94 -29.71
C MET A 1 15.29 4.32 -29.10
N GLU A 2 14.13 4.91 -29.34
CA GLU A 2 13.84 6.30 -28.97
C GLU A 2 13.72 6.39 -27.45
N ARG A 3 14.43 7.34 -26.84
CA ARG A 3 14.34 7.60 -25.40
C ARG A 3 12.98 8.23 -25.13
N GLU A 4 12.14 7.56 -24.33
CA GLU A 4 10.90 8.15 -23.84
C GLU A 4 11.21 9.48 -23.12
N PRO A 5 10.39 10.53 -23.35
CA PRO A 5 10.64 11.84 -22.78
C PRO A 5 10.57 11.79 -21.25
N VAL A 6 11.57 12.39 -20.60
CA VAL A 6 11.62 12.61 -19.15
C VAL A 6 10.32 13.32 -18.73
N PRO A 7 9.54 12.79 -17.76
CA PRO A 7 8.27 13.38 -17.40
C PRO A 7 8.45 14.82 -16.91
N ASN A 8 7.85 15.76 -17.64
CA ASN A 8 7.73 17.17 -17.24
C ASN A 8 7.09 17.25 -15.83
N ASN A 9 7.63 18.08 -14.93
CA ASN A 9 7.20 18.18 -13.53
C ASN A 9 5.68 18.46 -13.41
N GLN A 10 5.12 19.23 -14.35
CA GLN A 10 3.68 19.52 -14.42
C GLN A 10 2.81 18.30 -14.76
N ASN A 11 3.34 17.31 -15.48
CA ASN A 11 2.61 16.08 -15.79
C ASN A 11 2.57 15.15 -14.57
N ALA A 12 3.68 15.07 -13.83
CA ALA A 12 3.75 14.26 -12.61
C ALA A 12 2.75 14.74 -11.56
N ASP A 13 2.66 16.05 -11.31
CA ASP A 13 1.70 16.63 -10.37
C ASP A 13 0.26 16.32 -10.79
N ARG A 14 -0.07 16.44 -12.08
CA ARG A 14 -1.41 16.12 -12.60
C ARG A 14 -1.76 14.65 -12.39
N VAL A 15 -0.84 13.73 -12.65
CA VAL A 15 -1.08 12.30 -12.44
C VAL A 15 -1.26 11.99 -10.95
N LEU A 16 -0.37 12.50 -10.10
CA LEU A 16 -0.47 12.29 -8.65
C LEU A 16 -1.79 12.83 -8.08
N GLN A 17 -2.24 14.00 -8.53
CA GLN A 17 -3.55 14.53 -8.14
C GLN A 17 -4.69 13.63 -8.63
N LYS A 18 -4.64 13.10 -9.86
CA LYS A 18 -5.64 12.13 -10.34
C LYS A 18 -5.68 10.87 -9.47
N LEU A 19 -4.54 10.36 -9.05
CA LEU A 19 -4.45 9.17 -8.20
C LEU A 19 -5.01 9.42 -6.78
N ILE A 20 -4.77 10.60 -6.21
CA ILE A 20 -5.39 11.00 -4.93
C ILE A 20 -6.91 11.09 -5.07
N HIS A 21 -7.41 11.77 -6.09
CA HIS A 21 -8.85 11.89 -6.33
C HIS A 21 -9.49 10.52 -6.57
N LEU A 22 -8.79 9.62 -7.29
CA LEU A 22 -9.24 8.24 -7.48
C LEU A 22 -9.35 7.52 -6.14
N ALA A 23 -8.33 7.57 -5.28
CA ALA A 23 -8.36 6.93 -3.97
C ALA A 23 -9.55 7.40 -3.12
N CYS A 24 -9.78 8.71 -3.05
CA CYS A 24 -10.92 9.27 -2.31
C CYS A 24 -12.26 8.85 -2.92
N ARG A 25 -12.38 8.84 -4.26
CA ARG A 25 -13.59 8.39 -4.94
C ARG A 25 -13.89 6.90 -4.70
N LEU A 26 -12.86 6.09 -4.52
CA LEU A 26 -12.97 4.67 -4.22
C LEU A 26 -13.24 4.38 -2.73
N GLY A 27 -13.36 5.40 -1.87
CA GLY A 27 -13.75 5.23 -0.47
C GLY A 27 -12.68 5.57 0.56
N ALA A 28 -11.51 6.07 0.15
CA ALA A 28 -10.55 6.62 1.12
C ALA A 28 -11.08 7.91 1.75
N SER A 29 -10.99 8.03 3.08
CA SER A 29 -11.30 9.27 3.80
C SER A 29 -10.21 10.34 3.59
N GLY A 30 -9.01 9.94 3.19
CA GLY A 30 -7.96 10.86 2.78
C GLY A 30 -6.82 10.17 2.04
N ALA A 31 -6.21 10.90 1.12
CA ALA A 31 -5.00 10.48 0.42
C ALA A 31 -4.06 11.68 0.22
N LYS A 32 -2.74 11.46 0.33
CA LYS A 32 -1.75 12.54 0.18
C LYS A 32 -0.45 12.03 -0.42
N VAL A 33 0.17 12.84 -1.28
CA VAL A 33 1.55 12.61 -1.72
C VAL A 33 2.51 12.95 -0.58
N ILE A 34 3.41 12.03 -0.29
CA ILE A 34 4.57 12.26 0.59
C ILE A 34 5.85 11.97 -0.18
N SER A 35 6.94 12.60 0.25
CA SER A 35 8.27 12.20 -0.17
C SER A 35 8.61 10.85 0.46
N THR A 36 9.27 9.97 -0.29
CA THR A 36 9.73 8.67 0.21
C THR A 36 10.80 8.81 1.30
N GLU A 37 11.48 9.96 1.36
CA GLU A 37 12.45 10.28 2.42
C GLU A 37 11.81 10.48 3.79
N HIS A 38 10.50 10.77 3.85
CA HIS A 38 9.75 10.90 5.09
C HIS A 38 9.24 9.56 5.63
N ILE A 39 9.45 8.45 4.91
CA ILE A 39 9.02 7.12 5.33
C ILE A 39 10.09 6.52 6.25
N SER A 40 9.80 6.50 7.55
CA SER A 40 10.64 5.81 8.53
C SER A 40 10.47 4.30 8.42
N LEU A 41 11.59 3.57 8.42
CA LEU A 41 11.62 2.11 8.43
C LEU A 41 12.33 1.63 9.69
N GLU A 42 11.54 1.04 10.59
CA GLU A 42 12.00 0.49 11.85
C GLU A 42 11.95 -1.04 11.81
N ASP A 43 13.11 -1.68 11.91
CA ASP A 43 13.23 -3.14 11.80
C ASP A 43 12.40 -3.85 12.90
N LYS A 44 12.28 -3.22 14.08
CA LYS A 44 11.46 -3.70 15.20
C LYS A 44 9.99 -3.94 14.85
N LEU A 45 9.43 -3.21 13.87
CA LEU A 45 8.04 -3.42 13.44
C LEU A 45 7.89 -4.76 12.70
N ALA A 46 8.91 -5.21 11.98
CA ALA A 46 8.91 -6.52 11.36
C ALA A 46 9.11 -7.64 12.41
N ASP A 47 9.83 -7.36 13.50
CA ASP A 47 10.03 -8.32 14.60
C ASP A 47 8.73 -8.64 15.33
N LEU A 48 7.78 -7.70 15.40
CA LEU A 48 6.44 -7.94 15.94
C LEU A 48 5.65 -9.02 15.17
N CYS A 49 6.02 -9.31 13.91
CA CYS A 49 5.45 -10.45 13.19
C CYS A 49 5.96 -11.80 13.74
N ARG A 50 7.18 -11.82 14.30
CA ARG A 50 7.87 -13.04 14.77
C ARG A 50 7.65 -13.32 16.25
N GLU A 51 7.66 -12.29 17.09
CA GLU A 51 7.58 -12.40 18.56
C GLU A 51 6.59 -11.34 19.08
N PRO A 52 5.45 -11.71 19.71
CA PRO A 52 4.99 -13.04 20.16
C PRO A 52 4.43 -13.96 19.05
N ARG A 53 4.73 -13.66 17.79
CA ARG A 53 4.23 -14.27 16.55
C ARG A 53 2.81 -13.83 16.19
N CYS A 54 2.73 -13.15 15.06
CA CYS A 54 1.46 -12.80 14.45
C CYS A 54 0.72 -14.07 13.98
N GLU A 55 -0.60 -14.13 14.20
CA GLU A 55 -1.47 -15.24 13.77
C GLU A 55 -1.41 -15.46 12.25
N ASN A 56 -1.10 -14.40 11.50
CA ASN A 56 -0.98 -14.43 10.04
C ASN A 56 0.42 -14.81 9.52
N TYR A 57 1.38 -15.07 10.40
CA TYR A 57 2.76 -15.39 10.02
C TYR A 57 2.84 -16.66 9.17
N GLY A 58 3.41 -16.54 7.96
CA GLY A 58 3.58 -17.66 7.01
C GLY A 58 2.31 -18.07 6.25
N LEU A 59 1.17 -17.38 6.42
CA LEU A 59 -0.08 -17.78 5.77
C LEU A 59 -0.16 -17.39 4.28
N SER A 60 0.61 -16.39 3.85
CA SER A 60 0.61 -15.90 2.47
C SER A 60 2.00 -15.47 2.00
N LEU A 61 2.18 -15.33 0.68
CA LEU A 61 3.41 -14.78 0.09
C LEU A 61 3.69 -13.33 0.51
N SER A 62 2.66 -12.60 0.97
CA SER A 62 2.76 -11.24 1.49
C SER A 62 3.09 -11.20 2.99
N CYS A 63 3.19 -12.35 3.66
CA CYS A 63 3.53 -12.45 5.08
C CYS A 63 4.97 -12.93 5.28
N PRO A 64 5.70 -12.46 6.31
CA PRO A 64 6.94 -13.10 6.74
C PRO A 64 6.74 -14.60 7.01
N PRO A 65 7.72 -15.46 6.71
CA PRO A 65 9.07 -15.16 6.21
C PRO A 65 9.17 -15.05 4.68
N HIS A 66 8.05 -15.08 3.95
CA HIS A 66 8.04 -15.11 2.49
C HIS A 66 8.35 -13.75 1.85
N VAL A 67 8.28 -12.66 2.63
CA VAL A 67 8.66 -11.32 2.19
C VAL A 67 10.12 -10.98 2.50
N SER A 68 10.69 -10.08 1.71
CA SER A 68 12.11 -9.71 1.82
C SER A 68 12.46 -8.74 2.97
N GLY A 69 11.46 -8.28 3.73
CA GLY A 69 11.64 -7.50 4.95
C GLY A 69 12.18 -6.06 4.78
N PRO A 70 12.51 -5.42 5.91
CA PRO A 70 12.87 -3.99 5.97
C PRO A 70 14.07 -3.59 5.10
N SER A 71 15.10 -4.44 5.03
CA SER A 71 16.31 -4.16 4.23
C SER A 71 16.00 -3.99 2.74
N ARG A 72 15.14 -4.85 2.18
CA ARG A 72 14.74 -4.72 0.77
C ARG A 72 13.79 -3.55 0.56
N LEU A 73 12.87 -3.29 1.48
CA LEU A 73 12.00 -2.11 1.41
C LEU A 73 12.82 -0.81 1.42
N ARG A 74 13.88 -0.74 2.23
CA ARG A 74 14.81 0.41 2.24
C ARG A 74 15.51 0.60 0.89
N LYS A 75 15.92 -0.48 0.22
CA LYS A 75 16.48 -0.41 -1.14
C LYS A 75 15.43 0.01 -2.16
N LEU A 76 14.21 -0.49 -2.03
CA LEU A 76 13.09 -0.14 -2.89
C LEU A 76 12.83 1.37 -2.80
N LEU A 77 12.65 1.93 -1.60
CA LEU A 77 12.34 3.35 -1.43
C LEU A 77 13.36 4.30 -2.08
N LYS A 78 14.63 3.90 -2.20
CA LYS A 78 15.67 4.69 -2.90
C LYS A 78 15.41 4.85 -4.40
N SER A 79 14.62 3.97 -5.02
CA SER A 79 14.24 4.07 -6.43
C SER A 79 12.94 4.84 -6.67
N TYR A 80 12.32 5.40 -5.63
CA TYR A 80 11.07 6.17 -5.71
C TYR A 80 11.27 7.56 -5.12
N LYS A 81 10.61 8.55 -5.72
CA LYS A 81 10.58 9.93 -5.23
C LYS A 81 9.31 10.24 -4.44
N TYR A 82 8.20 9.61 -4.81
CA TYR A 82 6.87 9.90 -4.26
C TYR A 82 6.22 8.61 -3.77
N ALA A 83 5.45 8.74 -2.68
CA ALA A 83 4.49 7.74 -2.24
C ALA A 83 3.13 8.42 -2.02
N ILE A 84 2.04 7.67 -2.18
CA ILE A 84 0.69 8.12 -1.84
C ILE A 84 0.28 7.39 -0.58
N ALA A 85 0.12 8.11 0.52
CA ALA A 85 -0.43 7.58 1.76
C ALA A 85 -1.95 7.69 1.71
N ILE A 86 -2.64 6.60 2.04
CA ILE A 86 -4.10 6.48 1.99
C ILE A 86 -4.61 6.09 3.38
N LYS A 87 -5.72 6.67 3.82
CA LYS A 87 -6.39 6.32 5.07
C LYS A 87 -7.90 6.20 4.89
N ILE A 88 -8.52 5.41 5.76
CA ILE A 88 -9.96 5.32 5.94
C ILE A 88 -10.23 5.60 7.42
N ASP A 89 -11.02 6.62 7.71
CA ASP A 89 -11.41 6.97 9.07
C ASP A 89 -12.63 6.12 9.46
N ILE A 90 -12.51 5.36 10.54
CA ILE A 90 -13.57 4.51 11.06
C ILE A 90 -13.71 4.68 12.58
N PRO A 91 -14.90 4.44 13.15
CA PRO A 91 -15.06 4.36 14.60
C PRO A 91 -14.16 3.27 15.21
N LEU A 92 -13.65 3.52 16.42
CA LEU A 92 -12.81 2.55 17.14
C LEU A 92 -13.53 1.21 17.33
N ALA A 93 -14.84 1.23 17.58
CA ALA A 93 -15.65 0.03 17.74
C ALA A 93 -15.61 -0.88 16.48
N VAL A 94 -15.60 -0.28 15.29
CA VAL A 94 -15.48 -1.01 14.00
C VAL A 94 -14.06 -1.55 13.82
N LEU A 95 -13.04 -0.75 14.15
CA LEU A 95 -11.64 -1.18 14.03
C LEU A 95 -11.33 -2.40 14.91
N LEU A 96 -11.99 -2.49 16.07
CA LEU A 96 -11.83 -3.58 17.04
C LEU A 96 -12.84 -4.72 16.85
N SER A 97 -13.77 -4.62 15.89
CA SER A 97 -14.74 -5.68 15.56
C SER A 97 -14.31 -6.49 14.34
N THR A 98 -15.12 -7.49 13.98
CA THR A 98 -14.93 -8.29 12.76
C THR A 98 -15.21 -7.48 11.49
N GLU A 99 -16.00 -6.40 11.58
CA GLU A 99 -16.30 -5.49 10.46
C GLU A 99 -15.05 -4.83 9.89
N ARG A 100 -13.95 -4.76 10.68
CA ARG A 100 -12.65 -4.31 10.19
C ARG A 100 -12.21 -5.06 8.92
N LYS A 101 -12.62 -6.33 8.74
CA LYS A 101 -12.25 -7.15 7.57
C LYS A 101 -12.75 -6.51 6.26
N ASP A 102 -13.98 -6.00 6.25
CA ASP A 102 -14.55 -5.33 5.07
C ASP A 102 -13.84 -4.00 4.77
N ILE A 103 -13.43 -3.27 5.81
CA ILE A 103 -12.65 -2.04 5.65
C ILE A 103 -11.26 -2.34 5.11
N MET A 104 -10.60 -3.41 5.60
CA MET A 104 -9.31 -3.83 5.07
C MET A 104 -9.43 -4.34 3.64
N LYS A 105 -10.52 -5.03 3.28
CA LYS A 105 -10.84 -5.40 1.89
C LYS A 105 -10.88 -4.18 0.99
N LEU A 106 -11.66 -3.17 1.37
CA LEU A 106 -11.77 -1.91 0.66
C LEU A 106 -10.40 -1.24 0.50
N LEU A 107 -9.59 -1.22 1.56
CA LEU A 107 -8.23 -0.66 1.49
C LEU A 107 -7.35 -1.38 0.46
N HIS A 108 -7.38 -2.73 0.42
CA HIS A 108 -6.66 -3.52 -0.57
C HIS A 108 -7.12 -3.21 -2.00
N GLU A 109 -8.43 -3.11 -2.22
CA GLU A 109 -9.01 -2.77 -3.52
C GLU A 109 -8.61 -1.36 -3.98
N ILE A 110 -8.68 -0.36 -3.07
CA ILE A 110 -8.26 1.02 -3.36
C ILE A 110 -6.79 1.07 -3.81
N VAL A 111 -5.87 0.46 -3.04
CA VAL A 111 -4.44 0.56 -3.37
C VAL A 111 -4.11 -0.17 -4.67
N ALA A 112 -4.79 -1.28 -4.96
CA ALA A 112 -4.64 -2.03 -6.20
C ALA A 112 -5.12 -1.23 -7.42
N ASP A 113 -6.27 -0.55 -7.33
CA ASP A 113 -6.79 0.29 -8.42
C ASP A 113 -5.94 1.54 -8.63
N VAL A 114 -5.41 2.13 -7.56
CA VAL A 114 -4.46 3.25 -7.64
C VAL A 114 -3.17 2.82 -8.33
N GLU A 115 -2.60 1.66 -7.99
CA GLU A 115 -1.41 1.12 -8.65
C GLU A 115 -1.66 0.81 -10.13
N GLN A 116 -2.77 0.13 -10.45
CA GLN A 116 -3.13 -0.16 -11.84
C GLN A 116 -3.31 1.13 -12.65
N THR A 117 -3.89 2.17 -12.06
CA THR A 117 -4.04 3.47 -12.72
C THR A 117 -2.70 4.16 -12.90
N ALA A 118 -1.83 4.15 -11.88
CA ALA A 118 -0.48 4.69 -11.97
C ALA A 118 0.30 4.00 -13.11
N PHE A 119 0.25 2.67 -13.17
CA PHE A 119 0.84 1.87 -14.24
C PHE A 119 0.32 2.31 -15.62
N LYS A 120 -1.01 2.39 -15.81
CA LYS A 120 -1.64 2.82 -17.06
C LYS A 120 -1.28 4.26 -17.47
N THR A 121 -0.86 5.09 -16.52
CA THR A 121 -0.40 6.47 -16.77
C THR A 121 1.12 6.61 -16.96
N GLY A 122 1.84 5.49 -17.10
CA GLY A 122 3.28 5.47 -17.40
C GLY A 122 4.19 5.19 -16.20
N TYR A 123 3.64 5.03 -14.99
CA TYR A 123 4.42 4.66 -13.80
C TYR A 123 4.56 3.14 -13.70
N LEU A 124 5.30 2.54 -14.64
CA LEU A 124 5.41 1.08 -14.81
C LEU A 124 6.00 0.36 -13.58
N ASN A 125 6.81 1.07 -12.80
CA ASN A 125 7.40 0.57 -11.56
C ASN A 125 6.57 0.88 -10.33
N SER A 126 5.32 1.36 -10.46
CA SER A 126 4.44 1.59 -9.30
C SER A 126 4.27 0.31 -8.47
N ARG A 127 4.17 0.47 -7.14
CA ARG A 127 4.01 -0.59 -6.15
C ARG A 127 3.01 -0.16 -5.10
N SER A 128 1.99 -0.98 -4.84
CA SER A 128 1.05 -0.77 -3.74
C SER A 128 1.33 -1.68 -2.54
N PHE A 129 0.91 -1.22 -1.36
CA PHE A 129 0.98 -1.96 -0.10
C PHE A 129 -0.26 -1.66 0.72
N ALA A 130 -0.84 -2.69 1.35
CA ALA A 130 -1.93 -2.56 2.31
C ALA A 130 -1.66 -3.45 3.53
N GLY A 131 -2.19 -3.04 4.69
CA GLY A 131 -2.13 -3.83 5.91
C GLY A 131 -3.19 -4.94 5.92
N GLY A 132 -3.14 -5.82 6.92
CA GLY A 132 -4.12 -6.90 7.09
C GLY A 132 -3.83 -8.14 6.24
N SER A 133 -4.41 -9.27 6.63
CA SER A 133 -4.19 -10.57 5.99
C SER A 133 -5.05 -10.72 4.74
N CYS A 134 -4.43 -10.79 3.57
CA CYS A 134 -5.16 -11.06 2.33
C CYS A 134 -5.87 -12.43 2.34
N LYS A 135 -5.37 -13.39 3.13
CA LYS A 135 -6.03 -14.69 3.32
C LYS A 135 -7.37 -14.54 4.03
N GLU A 136 -7.39 -13.86 5.18
CA GLU A 136 -8.61 -13.61 5.96
C GLU A 136 -9.63 -12.75 5.21
N ILE A 137 -9.18 -11.94 4.26
CA ILE A 137 -10.00 -10.95 3.55
C ILE A 137 -10.59 -11.52 2.24
N PHE A 138 -9.83 -12.34 1.49
CA PHE A 138 -10.20 -12.74 0.12
C PHE A 138 -10.37 -14.26 -0.08
N CYS A 139 -9.87 -15.12 0.80
CA CYS A 139 -10.00 -16.57 0.62
C CYS A 139 -11.25 -17.10 1.34
N HIS A 140 -12.13 -17.78 0.61
CA HIS A 140 -13.37 -18.34 1.15
C HIS A 140 -13.14 -19.27 2.36
N ASP A 141 -12.04 -20.03 2.34
CA ASP A 141 -11.72 -21.01 3.40
C ASP A 141 -11.18 -20.38 4.70
N PHE A 142 -10.96 -19.06 4.73
CA PHE A 142 -10.39 -18.31 5.86
C PHE A 142 -11.38 -17.27 6.46
N VAL A 143 -12.62 -17.23 5.96
CA VAL A 143 -13.66 -16.30 6.44
C VAL A 143 -14.55 -16.97 7.48
#